data_AF-A0A1G3MED6-F1
#
_entry.id   AF-A0A1G3MED6-F1
#
_cell.length_a   1.000
_cell.length_b   1.000
_cell.length_c   1.000
_cell.angle_alpha   90.00
_cell.angle_beta   90.00
_cell.angle_gamma   90.00
#
_symmetry.space_group_name_H-M   'P 1'
#
loop_
_entity.id
_entity.type
_entity.pdbx_description
1 polymer ?
#
loop_
_entity_poly.entity_id
_entity_poly.type
_entity_poly.pdbx_seq_one_letter_code
_entity_poly.pdbx_strand_id
1 'polypeptide(L)'
;TGNKSELATGYCTLYGDMCGGLAPIGDLLKTEVYALARRLNRERRLIPEAVLTKPPSAELKPDQTDQDTLPPYDELDRILERYLLDNATVQQIAAEGENPDTVRRVLDLVGKAEFKRRQAAPILKVTPRAFGTGRRIPIARRFHET
;
A
#
# COMPACT_ATOMS: atom_id res chain seq x y z
N THR A 1 -9.94 -4.76 -5.58
CA THR A 1 -10.21 -3.61 -4.66
C THR A 1 -8.93 -3.20 -3.94
N GLY A 2 -7.85 -2.95 -4.69
CA GLY A 2 -6.55 -2.66 -4.08
C GLY A 2 -6.52 -1.30 -3.38
N ASN A 3 -5.89 -1.25 -2.20
CA ASN A 3 -5.58 -0.01 -1.50
C ASN A 3 -4.17 0.51 -1.86
N LYS A 4 -3.82 1.69 -1.36
CA LYS A 4 -2.54 2.34 -1.66
C LYS A 4 -1.34 1.51 -1.22
N SER A 5 -1.40 0.82 -0.08
CA SER A 5 -0.31 0.00 0.45
C SER A 5 -0.01 -1.21 -0.44
N GLU A 6 -1.06 -1.88 -0.92
CA GLU A 6 -0.99 -3.00 -1.87
C GLU A 6 -0.46 -2.53 -3.23
N LEU A 7 -1.00 -1.42 -3.76
CA LEU A 7 -0.54 -0.83 -5.01
C LEU A 7 0.90 -0.31 -4.94
N ALA A 8 1.29 0.25 -3.79
CA ALA A 8 2.64 0.73 -3.54
C ALA A 8 3.63 -0.43 -3.60
N THR A 9 3.39 -1.50 -2.85
CA THR A 9 4.31 -2.65 -2.77
C THR A 9 4.18 -3.64 -3.92
N GLY A 10 3.16 -3.48 -4.78
CA GLY A 10 2.85 -4.42 -5.85
C GLY A 10 2.30 -5.75 -5.31
N TYR A 11 1.76 -5.72 -4.09
CA TYR A 11 1.07 -6.84 -3.45
C TYR A 11 -0.35 -6.97 -4.02
N CYS A 12 -0.38 -7.20 -5.32
CA CYS A 12 -1.56 -7.27 -6.15
C CYS A 12 -1.26 -8.16 -7.37
N THR A 13 -2.31 -8.74 -7.93
CA THR A 13 -2.24 -9.63 -9.08
C THR A 13 -2.66 -8.89 -10.34
N LEU A 14 -1.74 -8.79 -11.31
CA LEU A 14 -2.10 -8.26 -12.62
C LEU A 14 -3.21 -9.09 -13.23
N TYR A 15 -4.20 -8.39 -13.79
CA TYR A 15 -5.41 -8.96 -14.34
C TYR A 15 -6.34 -9.67 -13.34
N GLY A 16 -6.01 -9.61 -12.04
CA GLY A 16 -6.85 -10.10 -10.94
C GLY A 16 -7.50 -8.95 -10.19
N ASP A 17 -7.09 -8.74 -8.95
CA ASP A 17 -7.63 -7.74 -8.02
C ASP A 17 -7.47 -6.27 -8.46
N MET A 18 -6.56 -6.02 -9.41
CA MET A 18 -6.33 -4.71 -10.05
C MET A 18 -7.30 -4.41 -11.20
N CYS A 19 -7.97 -5.42 -11.76
CA CYS A 19 -8.92 -5.23 -12.86
C CYS A 19 -10.17 -4.48 -12.39
N GLY A 20 -10.57 -3.47 -13.17
CA GLY A 20 -11.81 -2.74 -12.94
C GLY A 20 -11.84 -1.40 -13.66
N GLY A 21 -13.00 -0.73 -13.65
CA GLY A 21 -13.16 0.62 -14.20
C GLY A 21 -12.71 1.74 -13.24
N LEU A 22 -12.63 1.45 -11.95
CA LEU A 22 -12.27 2.41 -10.90
C LEU A 22 -11.71 1.67 -9.67
N ALA A 23 -10.72 2.26 -9.00
CA ALA A 23 -10.18 1.82 -7.72
C ALA A 23 -10.53 2.84 -6.62
N PRO A 24 -11.68 2.70 -5.93
CA PRO A 24 -12.24 3.74 -5.05
C PRO A 24 -11.37 4.05 -3.82
N ILE A 25 -10.63 3.05 -3.33
CA ILE A 25 -9.76 3.15 -2.15
C ILE A 25 -8.27 3.10 -2.51
N GLY A 26 -7.94 3.22 -3.80
CA GLY A 26 -6.56 3.05 -4.29
C GLY A 26 -5.56 4.11 -3.79
N ASP A 27 -6.06 5.21 -3.20
CA ASP A 27 -5.23 6.26 -2.59
C ASP A 27 -5.33 6.30 -1.06
N LEU A 28 -5.93 5.29 -0.42
CA LEU A 28 -5.92 5.10 1.03
C LEU A 28 -4.91 4.03 1.43
N LEU A 29 -4.08 4.30 2.44
CA LEU A 29 -3.26 3.28 3.11
C LEU A 29 -4.15 2.26 3.82
N LYS A 30 -3.63 1.06 4.10
CA LYS A 30 -4.40 -0.02 4.73
C LYS A 30 -4.94 0.40 6.10
N THR A 31 -4.10 1.03 6.91
CA THR A 31 -4.45 1.61 8.21
C THR A 31 -5.58 2.63 8.09
N GLU A 32 -5.56 3.48 7.06
CA GLU A 32 -6.64 4.43 6.77
C GLU A 32 -7.95 3.74 6.35
N VAL A 33 -7.88 2.64 5.59
CA VAL A 33 -9.06 1.83 5.24
C VAL A 33 -9.73 1.28 6.51
N TYR A 34 -8.96 0.72 7.45
CA TYR A 34 -9.49 0.27 8.73
C TYR A 34 -10.07 1.42 9.57
N ALA A 35 -9.38 2.56 9.61
CA ALA A 35 -9.86 3.75 10.33
C ALA A 35 -11.19 4.27 9.76
N LEU A 36 -11.31 4.32 8.43
CA LEU A 36 -12.53 4.71 7.73
C LEU A 36 -13.67 3.73 8.01
N ALA A 37 -13.40 2.42 7.93
CA ALA A 37 -14.39 1.39 8.23
C ALA A 37 -14.91 1.50 9.68
N ARG A 38 -14.03 1.68 10.65
CA ARG A 38 -14.40 1.91 12.06
C ARG A 38 -15.20 3.21 12.24
N ARG A 39 -14.86 4.27 11.50
CA ARG A 39 -15.64 5.52 11.50
C ARG A 39 -17.06 5.30 10.97
N LEU A 40 -17.23 4.66 9.82
CA LEU A 40 -18.56 4.37 9.26
C LEU A 40 -19.40 3.52 10.23
N ASN A 41 -18.80 2.52 10.87
CA ASN A 41 -19.46 1.66 11.85
C ASN A 41 -19.93 2.39 13.12
N ARG A 42 -19.33 3.52 13.50
CA ARG A 42 -19.79 4.35 14.63
C ARG A 42 -21.12 5.03 14.32
N GLU A 43 -21.32 5.45 13.08
CA GLU A 43 -22.57 6.09 12.64
C GLU A 43 -23.66 5.05 12.35
N ARG A 44 -23.28 3.95 11.69
CA ARG A 44 -24.17 2.83 11.39
C ARG A 44 -23.35 1.55 11.23
N ARG A 45 -23.73 0.48 11.92
CA ARG A 45 -23.04 -0.82 11.85
C ARG A 45 -23.27 -1.50 10.49
N LEU A 46 -22.49 -1.08 9.49
CA LEU A 46 -22.58 -1.52 8.09
C LEU A 46 -21.58 -2.64 7.77
N ILE A 47 -20.38 -2.57 8.35
CA ILE A 47 -19.27 -3.49 8.08
C ILE A 47 -19.21 -4.52 9.22
N PRO A 48 -19.20 -5.83 8.95
CA PRO A 48 -19.11 -6.85 9.99
C PRO A 48 -17.82 -6.74 10.81
N GLU A 49 -17.92 -6.84 12.14
CA GLU A 49 -16.75 -6.71 13.03
C GLU A 49 -15.68 -7.77 12.73
N ALA A 50 -16.11 -8.98 12.33
CA ALA A 50 -15.20 -10.05 11.95
C ALA A 50 -14.24 -9.66 10.81
N VAL A 51 -14.64 -8.75 9.91
CA VAL A 51 -13.77 -8.23 8.83
C VAL A 51 -12.71 -7.27 9.39
N LEU A 52 -12.99 -6.61 10.52
CA LEU A 52 -12.09 -5.63 11.15
C LEU A 52 -11.12 -6.25 12.16
N THR A 53 -11.45 -7.43 12.69
CA THR A 53 -10.64 -8.13 13.68
C THR A 53 -9.85 -9.30 13.10
N LYS A 54 -10.25 -9.82 11.92
CA LYS A 54 -9.49 -10.87 11.24
C LYS A 54 -8.13 -10.29 10.81
N PRO A 55 -7.01 -10.98 11.10
CA PRO A 55 -5.71 -10.55 10.63
C PRO A 55 -5.70 -10.54 9.08
N PRO A 56 -5.04 -9.55 8.45
CA PRO A 56 -4.94 -9.50 7.00
C PRO A 56 -4.15 -10.69 6.47
N SER A 57 -4.69 -11.35 5.43
CA SER A 57 -4.10 -12.51 4.77
C SER A 57 -4.52 -12.54 3.30
N ALA A 58 -3.57 -12.75 2.41
CA ALA A 58 -3.77 -13.11 1.02
C ALA A 58 -4.15 -14.59 0.94
N GLU A 59 -5.46 -14.85 0.85
CA GLU A 59 -6.06 -16.18 0.76
C GLU A 59 -5.79 -16.90 -0.59
N LEU A 60 -4.53 -16.97 -1.04
CA LEU A 60 -4.13 -17.65 -2.27
C LEU A 60 -3.58 -19.07 -2.00
N LYS A 61 -3.16 -19.38 -0.77
CA LYS A 61 -2.77 -20.72 -0.30
C LYS A 61 -3.16 -20.92 1.17
N PRO A 62 -3.42 -22.16 1.62
CA PRO A 62 -3.50 -22.46 3.05
C PRO A 62 -2.22 -21.97 3.75
N ASP A 63 -2.38 -21.29 4.88
CA ASP A 63 -1.31 -20.76 5.74
C ASP A 63 -0.45 -19.61 5.18
N GLN A 64 -0.81 -19.03 4.04
CA GLN A 64 -0.09 -17.86 3.51
C GLN A 64 -0.57 -16.57 4.20
N THR A 65 0.36 -15.83 4.79
CA THR A 65 0.07 -14.52 5.42
C THR A 65 0.77 -13.40 4.67
N ASP A 66 0.19 -12.20 4.68
CA ASP A 66 0.81 -11.02 4.07
C ASP A 66 2.20 -10.74 4.69
N GLN A 67 2.39 -11.19 5.94
CA GLN A 67 3.61 -11.04 6.74
C GLN A 67 4.80 -11.85 6.21
N ASP A 68 4.57 -12.85 5.34
CA ASP A 68 5.66 -13.62 4.73
C ASP A 68 6.49 -12.75 3.76
N THR A 69 5.87 -11.68 3.22
CA THR A 69 6.49 -10.81 2.20
C THR A 69 6.55 -9.35 2.61
N LEU A 70 5.60 -8.88 3.42
CA LEU A 70 5.47 -7.49 3.87
C LEU A 70 5.69 -7.39 5.38
N PRO A 71 6.22 -6.26 5.90
CA PRO A 71 6.12 -5.99 7.33
C PRO A 71 4.64 -5.79 7.74
N PRO A 72 4.33 -5.81 9.05
CA PRO A 72 3.01 -5.44 9.56
C PRO A 72 2.52 -4.12 8.96
N TYR A 73 1.21 -4.01 8.69
CA TYR A 73 0.67 -2.85 7.98
C TYR A 73 0.87 -1.51 8.70
N ASP A 74 0.94 -1.51 10.03
CA ASP A 74 1.24 -0.31 10.79
C ASP A 74 2.68 0.18 10.52
N GLU A 75 3.65 -0.74 10.45
CA GLU A 75 5.04 -0.44 10.08
C GLU A 75 5.13 -0.06 8.60
N LEU A 76 4.52 -0.85 7.72
CA LEU A 76 4.51 -0.62 6.28
C LEU A 76 3.96 0.76 5.94
N ASP A 77 2.80 1.11 6.50
CA ASP A 77 2.10 2.34 6.16
C ASP A 77 2.84 3.57 6.69
N ARG A 78 3.50 3.50 7.86
CA ARG A 78 4.39 4.57 8.33
C ARG A 78 5.54 4.80 7.35
N ILE A 79 6.20 3.73 6.90
CA ILE A 79 7.29 3.83 5.91
C ILE A 79 6.76 4.43 4.59
N LEU A 80 5.63 3.94 4.09
CA LEU A 80 5.02 4.40 2.84
C LEU A 80 4.55 5.85 2.92
N GLU A 81 4.00 6.29 4.04
CA GLU A 81 3.57 7.67 4.27
C GLU A 81 4.77 8.62 4.18
N ARG A 82 5.81 8.37 4.97
CA ARG A 82 7.04 9.19 4.98
C ARG A 82 7.72 9.21 3.61
N TYR A 83 7.78 8.05 2.95
CA TYR A 83 8.41 7.94 1.65
C TYR A 83 7.60 8.61 0.52
N LEU A 84 6.31 8.29 0.40
CA LEU A 84 5.49 8.74 -0.73
C LEU A 84 5.00 10.17 -0.55
N LEU A 85 4.58 10.55 0.66
CA LEU A 85 3.98 11.86 0.92
C LEU A 85 5.06 12.88 1.31
N ASP A 86 5.95 12.52 2.24
CA ASP A 86 6.91 13.47 2.81
C ASP A 86 8.26 13.50 2.09
N ASN A 87 8.47 12.67 1.07
CA ASN A 87 9.74 12.60 0.33
C ASN A 87 10.94 12.21 1.20
N ALA A 88 10.70 11.52 2.31
CA ALA A 88 11.76 11.17 3.25
C ALA A 88 12.73 10.13 2.65
N THR A 89 14.02 10.29 2.92
CA THR A 89 15.05 9.30 2.55
C THR A 89 15.05 8.11 3.49
N VAL A 90 15.69 7.01 3.08
CA VAL A 90 15.89 5.83 3.94
C VAL A 90 16.48 6.21 5.29
N GLN A 91 17.47 7.11 5.31
CA GLN A 91 18.15 7.54 6.53
C GLN A 91 17.23 8.34 7.46
N GLN A 92 16.35 9.18 6.89
CA GLN A 92 15.37 9.94 7.67
C GLN A 92 14.31 9.04 8.29
N ILE A 93 13.79 8.08 7.51
CA ILE A 93 12.80 7.11 8.01
C ILE A 93 13.44 6.22 9.10
N ALA A 94 14.68 5.77 8.88
CA ALA A 94 15.41 4.97 9.87
C ALA A 94 15.69 5.74 11.17
N ALA A 95 15.96 7.04 11.09
CA ALA A 95 16.19 7.88 12.27
C ALA A 95 14.95 8.01 13.17
N GLU A 96 13.76 7.70 12.65
CA GLU A 96 12.49 7.72 13.38
C GLU A 96 12.19 6.41 14.14
N GLY A 97 13.12 5.44 14.08
CA GLY A 97 13.03 4.17 14.81
C GLY A 97 12.67 2.97 13.93
N GLU A 98 12.45 3.18 12.63
CA GLU A 98 12.19 2.08 11.69
C GLU A 98 13.49 1.34 11.33
N ASN A 99 13.40 0.01 11.16
CA ASN A 99 14.58 -0.79 10.81
C ASN A 99 15.06 -0.43 9.38
N PRO A 100 16.32 0.02 9.19
CA PRO A 100 16.84 0.40 7.88
C PRO A 100 16.71 -0.70 6.81
N ASP A 101 16.87 -1.97 7.20
CA ASP A 101 16.76 -3.10 6.27
C ASP A 101 15.31 -3.31 5.82
N THR A 102 14.34 -3.14 6.73
CA THR A 102 12.91 -3.15 6.37
C THR A 102 12.57 -1.99 5.45
N VAL A 103 13.03 -0.77 5.76
CA VAL A 103 12.78 0.43 4.94
C VAL A 103 13.30 0.21 3.51
N ARG A 104 14.55 -0.25 3.36
CA ARG A 104 15.13 -0.54 2.04
C ARG A 104 14.33 -1.61 1.28
N ARG A 105 13.90 -2.67 1.98
CA ARG A 105 13.08 -3.73 1.39
C ARG A 105 11.74 -3.19 0.87
N VAL A 106 11.06 -2.37 1.66
CA VAL A 106 9.78 -1.74 1.26
C VAL A 106 9.97 -0.85 0.04
N LEU A 107 11.00 0.01 0.03
CA LEU A 107 11.28 0.91 -1.09
C LEU A 107 11.67 0.15 -2.38
N ASP A 108 12.38 -0.97 -2.25
CA ASP A 108 12.67 -1.87 -3.38
C ASP A 108 11.38 -2.49 -3.95
N LEU A 109 10.47 -2.97 -3.11
CA LEU A 109 9.14 -3.44 -3.54
C LEU A 109 8.38 -2.32 -4.26
N VAL A 110 8.40 -1.10 -3.71
CA VAL A 110 7.78 0.07 -4.35
C VAL A 110 8.38 0.31 -5.72
N GLY A 111 9.70 0.24 -5.86
CA GLY A 111 10.37 0.41 -7.13
C GLY A 111 9.99 -0.63 -8.18
N LYS A 112 9.97 -1.91 -7.80
CA LYS A 112 9.64 -3.04 -8.67
C LYS A 112 8.19 -3.04 -9.13
N ALA A 113 7.28 -2.47 -8.34
CA ALA A 113 5.84 -2.48 -8.62
C ALA A 113 5.37 -1.44 -9.64
N GLU A 114 6.26 -0.61 -10.22
CA GLU A 114 5.89 0.46 -11.15
C GLU A 114 5.13 -0.05 -12.39
N PHE A 115 5.52 -1.20 -12.95
CA PHE A 115 4.84 -1.78 -14.11
C PHE A 115 3.40 -2.21 -13.79
N LYS A 116 3.13 -2.65 -12.55
CA LYS A 116 1.79 -3.01 -12.11
C LYS A 116 0.93 -1.76 -11.95
N ARG A 117 1.45 -0.74 -11.27
CA ARG A 117 0.75 0.54 -11.05
C ARG A 117 0.36 1.26 -12.33
N ARG A 118 1.20 1.18 -13.37
CA ARG A 118 0.91 1.75 -14.70
C ARG A 118 -0.32 1.16 -15.38
N GLN A 119 -0.73 -0.05 -14.98
CA GLN A 119 -1.89 -0.78 -15.50
C GLN A 119 -3.06 -0.79 -14.54
N ALA A 120 -2.94 -0.12 -13.38
CA ALA A 120 -4.02 -0.04 -12.41
C ALA A 120 -5.22 0.76 -12.97
N ALA A 121 -6.42 0.38 -12.54
CA ALA A 121 -7.62 1.19 -12.78
C ALA A 121 -7.43 2.62 -12.24
N PRO A 122 -8.13 3.63 -12.81
CA PRO A 122 -8.12 4.99 -12.29
C PRO A 122 -8.44 5.05 -10.78
N ILE A 123 -7.72 5.89 -10.05
CA ILE A 123 -7.84 6.02 -8.59
C ILE A 123 -8.49 7.36 -8.23
N LEU A 124 -9.35 7.37 -7.21
CA LEU A 124 -9.84 8.59 -6.59
C LEU A 124 -8.75 9.20 -5.70
N LYS A 125 -8.21 10.35 -6.11
CA LYS A 125 -7.13 11.04 -5.39
C LYS A 125 -7.69 11.74 -4.15
N VAL A 126 -7.17 11.38 -2.97
CA VAL A 126 -7.48 12.02 -1.68
C VAL A 126 -6.22 12.55 -0.98
N THR A 127 -5.04 12.15 -1.43
CA THR A 127 -3.74 12.62 -0.94
C THR A 127 -3.05 13.53 -1.96
N PRO A 128 -2.06 14.36 -1.57
CA PRO A 128 -1.32 15.20 -2.51
C PRO A 128 -0.59 14.39 -3.60
N ARG A 129 -0.19 13.16 -3.28
CA ARG A 129 0.65 12.29 -4.13
C ARG A 129 0.03 10.90 -4.31
N ALA A 130 -1.01 10.86 -5.13
CA ALA A 130 -1.59 9.62 -5.63
C ALA A 130 -0.75 9.01 -6.77
N PHE A 131 -0.81 7.69 -6.91
CA PHE A 131 -0.23 7.00 -8.07
C PHE A 131 -0.95 7.42 -9.37
N GLY A 132 -0.19 7.52 -10.46
CA GLY A 132 -0.69 8.06 -11.74
C GLY A 132 -0.19 9.49 -11.98
N THR A 133 -1.08 10.48 -11.95
CA THR A 133 -0.70 11.88 -12.22
C THR A 133 0.16 12.49 -11.11
N GLY A 134 0.02 12.03 -9.86
CA GLY A 134 0.75 12.57 -8.71
C GLY A 134 2.18 12.04 -8.53
N ARG A 135 2.56 10.95 -9.22
CA ARG A 135 3.91 10.36 -9.16
C ARG A 135 4.21 9.60 -10.45
N ARG A 136 5.26 10.02 -11.17
CA ARG A 136 5.69 9.41 -12.45
C ARG A 136 7.13 8.93 -12.36
N ILE A 137 7.32 7.63 -12.47
CA ILE A 137 8.65 6.97 -12.44
C ILE A 137 8.79 6.10 -13.69
N PRO A 138 9.99 5.96 -14.29
CA PRO A 138 10.21 5.01 -15.38
C PRO A 138 10.03 3.56 -14.92
N ILE A 139 9.41 2.74 -15.77
CA ILE A 139 9.22 1.30 -15.51
C ILE A 139 10.58 0.57 -15.52
N ALA A 140 11.32 0.69 -16.62
CA ALA A 140 12.63 0.09 -16.77
C ALA A 140 13.68 0.99 -16.14
N ARG A 141 14.08 0.67 -14.90
CA ARG A 141 15.17 1.36 -14.19
C ARG A 141 16.03 0.36 -13.43
N ARG A 142 17.35 0.55 -13.45
CA ARG A 142 18.33 -0.32 -12.78
C ARG A 142 18.38 -0.12 -11.27
N PHE A 143 18.16 1.12 -10.82
CA PHE A 143 18.21 1.50 -9.42
C PHE A 143 16.83 1.96 -8.97
N HIS A 144 16.38 1.42 -7.85
CA HIS A 144 15.08 1.77 -7.31
C HIS A 144 15.17 2.93 -6.35
N GLU A 145 16.17 2.92 -5.44
CA GLU A 145 16.65 4.00 -4.58
C GLU A 145 18.12 3.76 -4.23
N THR A 146 18.94 4.81 -4.25
CA THR A 146 20.34 4.84 -3.80
C THR A 146 20.45 5.77 -2.61
#